data_AF-A0A968IH59-F1
#
_entry.id   AF-A0A968IH59-F1
#
_cell.length_a   1.000
_cell.length_b   1.000
_cell.length_c   1.000
_cell.angle_alpha   90.00
_cell.angle_beta   90.00
_cell.angle_gamma   90.00
#
_symmetry.space_group_name_H-M   'P 1'
#
loop_
_entity.id
_entity.type
_entity.pdbx_description
1 polymer ?
#
loop_
_entity_poly.entity_id
_entity_poly.type
_entity_poly.pdbx_seq_one_letter_code
_entity_poly.pdbx_strand_id
1 'polypeptide(L)' 'MEDFFSDQLFNYFRLNIECIYSVHLENGILTCYFHRYRYCLETGECLTVPTKPLKSYPVKLIDDRVWVKVR' A
#
# COMPACT_ATOMS: atom_id res chain seq x y z
N MET A 1 23.79 10.53 -6.68
CA MET A 1 23.22 11.52 -5.76
C MET A 1 21.83 11.83 -6.26
N GLU A 2 20.74 11.23 -5.80
CA GLU A 2 20.48 10.20 -4.78
C GLU A 2 19.23 9.44 -5.29
N ASP A 3 19.26 8.10 -5.22
CA ASP A 3 18.18 7.20 -5.66
C ASP A 3 16.98 7.25 -4.69
N PHE A 4 16.31 8.39 -4.58
CA PHE A 4 15.21 8.57 -3.62
C PHE A 4 13.88 7.92 -4.04
N PHE A 5 13.80 7.29 -5.22
CA PHE A 5 12.53 6.83 -5.77
C PHE A 5 12.27 5.32 -5.67
N SER A 6 13.14 4.51 -5.06
CA SER A 6 12.97 3.04 -5.08
C SER A 6 12.60 2.34 -3.78
N ASP A 7 12.36 3.02 -2.65
CA ASP A 7 12.27 2.26 -1.38
C ASP A 7 10.93 2.35 -0.64
N GLN A 8 10.02 3.25 -1.05
CA GLN A 8 8.74 3.43 -0.34
C GLN A 8 7.51 2.83 -1.04
N LEU A 9 7.61 2.47 -2.32
CA LEU A 9 6.50 1.86 -3.07
C LEU A 9 6.50 0.32 -3.02
N PHE A 10 7.57 -0.30 -2.53
CA PHE A 10 7.85 -1.72 -2.77
C PHE A 10 7.10 -2.71 -1.87
N ASN A 11 6.33 -2.24 -0.88
CA ASN A 11 5.80 -3.16 0.12
C ASN A 11 4.37 -3.67 -0.09
N TYR A 12 3.54 -3.13 -0.99
CA TYR A 12 2.11 -3.47 -0.90
C TYR A 12 1.37 -3.45 -2.25
N PHE A 13 1.47 -4.56 -3.00
CA PHE A 13 0.38 -4.95 -3.90
C PHE A 13 -0.81 -5.42 -3.05
N ARG A 14 -1.78 -4.54 -2.82
CA ARG A 14 -3.02 -4.83 -2.09
C ARG A 14 -4.18 -4.76 -3.07
N LEU A 15 -5.02 -5.80 -3.10
CA LEU A 15 -6.16 -5.90 -4.01
C LEU A 15 -7.46 -5.62 -3.24
N ASN A 16 -7.95 -4.39 -3.39
CA ASN A 16 -9.37 -4.04 -3.39
C ASN A 16 -9.52 -2.88 -4.38
N ILE A 17 -9.88 -3.23 -5.61
CA ILE A 17 -9.51 -2.53 -6.87
C ILE A 17 -10.10 -1.11 -7.02
N GLU A 18 -11.01 -0.67 -6.16
CA GLU A 18 -11.64 0.65 -6.33
C GLU A 18 -10.87 1.81 -5.68
N CYS A 19 -10.13 1.59 -4.58
CA CYS A 19 -9.60 2.70 -3.78
C CYS A 19 -8.11 3.01 -3.98
N ILE A 20 -7.38 2.20 -4.75
CA ILE A 20 -5.89 2.19 -4.72
C ILE A 20 -5.27 2.56 -6.07
N TYR A 21 -6.09 2.79 -7.10
CA TYR A 21 -5.60 3.15 -8.43
C TYR A 21 -5.10 4.59 -8.53
N SER A 22 -5.65 5.49 -7.70
CA SER A 22 -5.26 6.90 -7.64
C SER A 22 -5.11 7.33 -6.18
N VAL A 23 -3.87 7.34 -5.70
CA VAL A 23 -3.51 7.57 -4.30
C VAL A 23 -2.35 8.56 -4.18
N HIS A 24 -2.33 9.28 -3.06
CA HIS A 24 -1.14 9.98 -2.55
C HIS A 24 -0.49 9.11 -1.48
N LEU A 25 0.84 8.94 -1.52
CA LEU A 25 1.59 8.27 -0.46
C LEU A 25 2.47 9.29 0.25
N GLU A 26 2.29 9.41 1.56
CA GLU A 26 3.10 10.29 2.39
C GLU A 26 3.24 9.70 3.79
N ASN A 27 4.48 9.60 4.29
CA ASN A 27 4.79 9.13 5.64
C ASN A 27 4.11 7.79 6.00
N GLY A 28 4.10 6.84 5.05
CA GLY A 28 3.46 5.53 5.25
C GLY A 28 1.93 5.56 5.27
N ILE A 29 1.31 6.66 4.85
CA ILE A 29 -0.16 6.78 4.72
C ILE A 29 -0.55 6.86 3.25
N LEU A 30 -1.38 5.92 2.81
CA LEU A 30 -2.03 5.97 1.51
C LEU A 30 -3.33 6.75 1.61
N THR A 31 -3.48 7.81 0.82
CA THR A 31 -4.72 8.59 0.74
C THR A 31 -5.37 8.41 -0.62
N CYS A 32 -6.57 7.84 -0.65
CA CYS A 32 -7.36 7.67 -1.89
C CYS A 32 -7.94 9.01 -2.35
N TYR A 33 -7.72 9.42 -3.59
CA TYR A 33 -8.26 10.70 -4.09
C TYR A 33 -9.79 10.70 -4.28
N PHE A 34 -10.40 9.54 -4.52
CA PHE A 34 -11.85 9.44 -4.76
C PHE A 34 -12.67 9.52 -3.47
N HIS A 35 -12.26 8.78 -2.44
CA HIS A 35 -13.03 8.61 -1.21
C HIS A 35 -12.41 9.31 0.00
N ARG A 36 -11.18 9.82 -0.15
CA ARG A 36 -10.37 10.44 0.92
C ARG A 36 -10.10 9.52 2.10
N TYR A 37 -10.25 8.22 1.91
CA TYR A 37 -9.84 7.22 2.88
C TYR A 37 -8.32 7.24 3.02
N ARG A 38 -7.87 7.24 4.27
CA ARG A 38 -6.47 7.17 4.67
C ARG A 38 -6.19 5.79 5.21
N TYR A 39 -5.11 5.16 4.74
CA TYR A 39 -4.74 3.82 5.15
C TYR A 39 -3.32 3.80 5.69
N CYS A 40 -3.11 3.07 6.79
CA CYS A 40 -1.78 2.74 7.26
C CYS A 40 -1.16 1.73 6.27
N LEU A 41 -0.05 2.10 5.64
CA LEU A 41 0.63 1.25 4.68
C LEU A 41 1.14 -0.02 5.35
N GLU A 42 1.64 0.06 6.58
CA GLU A 42 2.16 -1.10 7.30
C GLU A 42 1.06 -2.13 7.64
N THR A 43 -0.02 -1.69 8.29
CA THR A 43 -1.05 -2.59 8.82
C THR A 43 -2.17 -2.90 7.82
N GLY A 44 -2.47 -1.97 6.91
CA GLY A 44 -3.64 -2.03 6.03
C GLY A 44 -4.91 -1.49 6.67
N GLU A 45 -4.85 -0.99 7.91
CA GLU A 45 -5.98 -0.36 8.56
C GLU A 45 -6.43 0.90 7.81
N CYS A 46 -7.74 1.09 7.74
CA CYS A 46 -8.31 2.35 7.29
C CYS A 46 -8.46 3.28 8.49
N LEU A 47 -7.66 4.34 8.51
CA LEU A 47 -7.64 5.36 9.55
C LEU A 47 -8.88 6.27 9.49
N THR A 48 -9.58 6.30 8.35
CA THR A 48 -10.82 7.08 8.18
C THR A 48 -12.06 6.29 8.54
N VAL A 49 -12.13 5.02 8.14
CA VAL A 49 -13.29 4.13 8.34
C VAL A 49 -12.79 2.76 8.82
N PRO A 50 -12.71 2.53 10.14
CA PRO A 50 -12.09 1.32 10.71
C PRO A 50 -12.68 -0.01 10.21
N THR A 51 -13.95 -0.01 9.77
CA THR A 51 -14.64 -1.19 9.23
C THR A 51 -14.29 -1.52 7.77
N LYS A 52 -13.44 -0.73 7.10
CA LYS A 52 -13.01 -0.93 5.71
C LYS A 52 -11.48 -1.06 5.56
N PRO A 53 -10.82 -2.00 6.25
CA PRO A 53 -9.38 -2.19 6.08
C PRO A 53 -9.04 -2.73 4.67
N LEU A 54 -7.81 -2.49 4.23
CA LEU A 54 -7.24 -3.14 3.06
C LEU A 54 -6.81 -4.57 3.41
N LYS A 55 -6.96 -5.47 2.44
CA LYS A 55 -6.40 -6.80 2.54
C LYS A 55 -4.89 -6.76 2.31
N SER A 56 -4.13 -7.29 3.27
CA SER A 56 -2.67 -7.39 3.22
C SER A 56 -2.20 -8.79 2.82
N TYR A 57 -1.09 -8.85 2.08
CA TYR A 57 -0.45 -10.09 1.66
C TYR A 57 1.03 -10.08 2.07
N PRO A 58 1.60 -11.20 2.53
CA PRO A 58 3.03 -11.29 2.76
C PRO A 58 3.82 -11.10 1.46
N VAL A 59 4.89 -10.32 1.55
CA VAL A 59 5.82 -10.07 0.45
C VAL A 59 7.23 -10.52 0.81
N LYS A 60 8.00 -10.91 -0.21
CA LYS A 60 9.44 -11.21 -0.09
C LYS A 60 10.19 -10.61 -1.26
N LEU A 61 11.39 -10.11 -1.01
CA LEU A 61 12.35 -9.73 -2.05
C LEU A 61 13.28 -10.92 -2.34
N ILE A 62 13.33 -11.36 -3.59
CA ILE A 62 14.22 -12.44 -4.05
C ILE A 62 14.75 -12.01 -5.42
N ASP A 63 16.07 -11.90 -5.56
CA ASP A 63 16.76 -11.52 -6.81
C ASP A 63 16.15 -10.27 -7.47
N ASP A 64 16.01 -9.18 -6.69
CA ASP A 64 15.42 -7.90 -7.10
C ASP A 64 13.97 -7.97 -7.60
N ARG A 65 13.27 -9.07 -7.28
CA ARG A 65 11.84 -9.25 -7.58
C ARG A 65 11.03 -9.31 -6.30
N VAL A 66 9.88 -8.63 -6.33
CA VAL A 66 8.87 -8.71 -5.27
C VAL A 66 7.96 -9.91 -5.52
N TRP A 67 7.95 -10.84 -4.58
CA TRP A 67 7.07 -12.01 -4.57
C TRP A 67 5.93 -11.79 -3.59
N VAL A 68 4.70 -12.01 -4.06
CA VAL A 68 3.49 -11.87 -3.24
C VAL A 68 2.90 -13.26 -3.00
N LYS A 69 2.68 -13.63 -1.74
CA LYS A 69 1.96 -14.88 -1.41
C LYS A 69 0.45 -14.63 -1.53
N VAL A 70 -0.15 -15.07 -2.64
CA VAL A 70 -1.56 -14.80 -2.92
C VAL A 70 -2.51 -15.70 -2.11
N ARG A 71 -2.09 -16.92 -1.72
CA ARG A 71 -2.77 -17.83 -0.78
C ARG A 71 -1.74 -18.77 -0.15
#